data_AF-A0A9R1LZV2-F1
#
_entry.id   AF-A0A9R1LZV2-F1
#
_cell.length_a   1.000
_cell.length_b   1.000
_cell.length_c   1.000
_cell.angle_alpha   90.00
_cell.angle_beta   90.00
_cell.angle_gamma   90.00
#
_symmetry.space_group_name_H-M   'P 1'
#
loop_
_entity.id
_entity.type
_entity.pdbx_description
1 polymer ?
#
loop_
_entity_poly.entity_id
_entity_poly.type
_entity_poly.pdbx_seq_one_letter_code
_entity_poly.pdbx_strand_id
1 'polypeptide(L)'
;FRAMLHFIYTDTVPELDQPLELVATLAQHLLAAADWYGLDRLKLICEMKLSGGITVDTAATTLALAEQHNCSKLKAKCVEFIVSTPAVLDDVLATEGYRHLEASCPSVLTELLKS
;
A
#
# COMPACT_ATOMS: atom_id res chain seq x y z
N PHE A 1 -1.92 8.07 15.22
CA PHE A 1 -2.66 7.67 16.44
C PHE A 1 -4.03 8.34 16.60
N ARG A 2 -4.17 9.67 16.50
CA ARG A 2 -5.49 10.34 16.69
C ARG A 2 -6.60 9.78 15.80
N ALA A 3 -6.32 9.60 14.50
CA ALA A 3 -7.26 9.03 13.54
C ALA A 3 -7.69 7.59 13.90
N MET A 4 -6.76 6.77 14.41
CA MET A 4 -7.06 5.40 14.85
C MET A 4 -7.99 5.38 16.07
N LEU A 5 -7.72 6.24 17.06
CA LEU A 5 -8.62 6.37 18.21
C LEU A 5 -10.00 6.86 17.77
N HIS A 6 -10.06 7.85 16.87
CA HIS A 6 -11.31 8.33 16.32
C HIS A 6 -12.11 7.19 15.67
N PHE A 7 -11.46 6.33 14.89
CA PHE A 7 -12.09 5.14 14.31
C PHE A 7 -12.63 4.19 15.37
N ILE A 8 -11.86 3.88 16.42
CA ILE A 8 -12.31 2.96 17.48
C ILE A 8 -13.59 3.46 18.16
N TYR A 9 -13.74 4.78 18.32
CA TYR A 9 -14.90 5.38 19.00
C TYR A 9 -16.07 5.73 18.08
N THR A 10 -15.83 5.94 16.78
CA THR A 10 -16.85 6.47 15.85
C THR A 10 -17.05 5.61 14.59
N ASP A 11 -16.20 4.62 14.37
CA ASP A 11 -16.17 3.76 13.18
C ASP A 11 -15.99 4.54 11.85
N THR A 12 -15.41 5.76 11.94
CA THR A 12 -15.15 6.67 10.82
C THR A 12 -13.73 7.25 10.85
N VAL A 13 -13.21 7.61 9.67
CA VAL A 13 -11.92 8.33 9.51
C VAL A 13 -12.08 9.43 8.45
N PRO A 14 -12.64 10.59 8.82
CA PRO A 14 -12.89 11.68 7.88
C PRO A 14 -11.60 12.24 7.25
N GLU A 15 -10.44 12.04 7.88
CA GLU A 15 -9.16 12.44 7.30
C GLU A 15 -8.87 11.69 5.99
N LEU A 16 -9.32 10.43 5.84
CA LEU A 16 -9.11 9.66 4.62
C LEU A 16 -10.02 10.09 3.46
N ASP A 17 -10.98 10.99 3.67
CA ASP A 17 -11.83 11.52 2.61
C ASP A 17 -11.16 12.61 1.77
N GLN A 18 -9.99 13.09 2.22
CA GLN A 18 -9.17 14.03 1.47
C GLN A 18 -8.47 13.37 0.27
N PRO A 19 -8.01 14.16 -0.72
CA PRO A 19 -7.24 13.65 -1.85
C PRO A 19 -6.01 12.86 -1.41
N LEU A 20 -5.73 11.75 -2.10
CA LEU A 20 -4.68 10.80 -1.70
C LEU A 20 -3.31 11.46 -1.54
N GLU A 21 -2.96 12.43 -2.38
CA GLU A 21 -1.70 13.17 -2.32
C GLU A 21 -1.43 13.79 -0.93
N LEU A 22 -2.47 14.22 -0.23
CA LEU A 22 -2.37 14.84 1.08
C LEU A 22 -2.35 13.81 2.22
N VAL A 23 -2.88 12.61 1.99
CA VAL A 23 -3.14 11.62 3.04
C VAL A 23 -2.49 10.27 2.81
N ALA A 24 -1.66 10.11 1.77
CA ALA A 24 -0.95 8.87 1.48
C ALA A 24 -0.11 8.41 2.67
N THR A 25 0.67 9.32 3.27
CA THR A 25 1.49 9.04 4.46
C THR A 25 0.63 8.66 5.67
N LEU A 26 -0.49 9.38 5.87
CA LEU A 26 -1.45 9.05 6.93
C LEU A 26 -2.06 7.67 6.72
N ALA A 27 -2.48 7.33 5.50
CA ALA A 27 -3.06 6.05 5.14
C ALA A 27 -2.07 4.90 5.33
N GLN A 28 -0.79 5.09 4.97
CA GLN A 28 0.27 4.12 5.22
C GLN A 28 0.48 3.88 6.72
N HIS A 29 0.64 4.94 7.52
CA HIS A 29 0.79 4.82 8.97
C HIS A 29 -0.44 4.22 9.65
N LEU A 30 -1.63 4.55 9.15
CA LEU A 30 -2.88 4.05 9.70
C LEU A 30 -3.12 2.59 9.32
N LEU A 31 -2.70 2.16 8.13
CA LEU A 31 -2.72 0.75 7.73
C LEU A 31 -1.79 -0.08 8.61
N ALA A 32 -0.57 0.41 8.85
CA ALA A 32 0.38 -0.24 9.77
C ALA A 32 -0.19 -0.38 11.18
N ALA A 33 -0.82 0.69 11.69
CA ALA A 33 -1.47 0.65 12.99
C ALA A 33 -2.68 -0.30 12.99
N ALA A 34 -3.53 -0.24 11.98
CA ALA A 34 -4.71 -1.10 11.87
C ALA A 34 -4.34 -2.58 11.88
N ASP A 35 -3.26 -2.95 11.20
CA ASP A 35 -2.71 -4.31 11.21
C ASP A 35 -2.23 -4.73 12.61
N TRP A 36 -1.47 -3.86 13.29
CA TRP A 36 -0.97 -4.12 14.64
C TRP A 36 -2.06 -4.27 15.70
N TYR A 37 -3.15 -3.51 15.56
CA TYR A 37 -4.26 -3.52 16.51
C TYR A 37 -5.41 -4.45 16.09
N GLY A 38 -5.29 -5.19 14.99
CA GLY A 38 -6.32 -6.11 14.50
C GLY A 38 -7.62 -5.41 14.06
N LEU A 39 -7.51 -4.18 13.54
CA LEU A 39 -8.65 -3.38 13.09
C LEU A 39 -8.92 -3.65 11.59
N ASP A 40 -9.46 -4.83 11.27
CA ASP A 40 -9.63 -5.30 9.89
C ASP A 40 -10.43 -4.34 8.99
N ARG A 41 -11.49 -3.72 9.53
CA ARG A 41 -12.30 -2.76 8.77
C ARG A 41 -11.53 -1.48 8.45
N LEU A 42 -10.73 -0.98 9.39
CA LEU A 42 -9.86 0.18 9.17
C LEU A 42 -8.76 -0.12 8.15
N LYS A 43 -8.17 -1.31 8.26
CA LYS A 43 -7.17 -1.81 7.33
C LYS A 43 -7.72 -1.84 5.91
N LEU A 44 -8.92 -2.37 5.71
CA LEU A 44 -9.59 -2.40 4.40
C LEU A 44 -9.85 -0.99 3.84
N ILE A 45 -10.25 -0.04 4.68
CA ILE A 45 -10.44 1.36 4.25
C ILE A 45 -9.12 1.96 3.75
N CYS A 46 -8.03 1.75 4.49
CA CYS A 46 -6.71 2.22 4.09
C CYS A 46 -6.22 1.55 2.80
N GLU A 47 -6.44 0.24 2.65
CA GLU A 47 -6.13 -0.50 1.42
C GLU A 47 -6.86 0.09 0.20
N MET A 48 -8.18 0.35 0.33
CA MET A 48 -8.95 0.91 -0.77
C MET A 48 -8.41 2.29 -1.19
N LYS A 49 -8.08 3.15 -0.22
CA LYS A 49 -7.55 4.48 -0.47
C LYS A 49 -6.19 4.42 -1.17
N LEU A 50 -5.25 3.62 -0.65
CA LEU A 50 -3.93 3.45 -1.25
C LEU A 50 -4.01 2.82 -2.65
N SER A 51 -4.94 1.90 -2.87
CA SER A 51 -5.14 1.29 -4.19
C SER A 51 -5.64 2.25 -5.26
N GLY A 52 -6.19 3.41 -4.87
CA GLY A 52 -6.74 4.41 -5.78
C GLY A 52 -5.73 5.38 -6.39
N GLY A 53 -4.47 5.38 -5.93
CA GLY A 53 -3.43 6.24 -6.49
C GLY A 53 -2.07 5.56 -6.51
N ILE A 54 -2.07 4.32 -6.98
CA ILE A 54 -0.85 3.62 -7.38
C ILE A 54 -0.30 4.35 -8.62
N THR A 55 0.94 4.80 -8.52
CA THR A 55 1.71 5.41 -9.60
C THR A 55 3.02 4.65 -9.76
N VAL A 56 3.75 4.88 -10.84
CA VAL A 56 5.05 4.22 -11.09
C VAL A 56 6.00 4.39 -9.89
N ASP A 57 6.12 5.61 -9.36
CA ASP A 57 7.00 5.92 -8.23
C ASP A 57 6.54 5.28 -6.90
N THR A 58 5.22 5.11 -6.73
CA THR A 58 4.62 4.62 -5.49
C THR A 58 4.25 3.14 -5.52
N ALA A 59 4.28 2.49 -6.68
CA ALA A 59 3.85 1.10 -6.84
C ALA A 59 4.72 0.14 -6.03
N ALA A 60 6.04 0.25 -6.14
CA ALA A 60 6.97 -0.63 -5.43
C ALA A 60 6.93 -0.41 -3.90
N THR A 61 6.85 0.85 -3.44
CA THR A 61 6.76 1.16 -2.00
C THR A 61 5.43 0.71 -1.41
N THR A 62 4.32 0.87 -2.14
CA THR A 62 2.99 0.40 -1.72
C THR A 62 2.91 -1.13 -1.73
N LEU A 63 3.56 -1.80 -2.69
CA LEU A 63 3.66 -3.25 -2.73
C LEU A 63 4.43 -3.80 -1.52
N ALA A 64 5.58 -3.20 -1.17
CA ALA A 64 6.35 -3.58 0.02
C ALA A 64 5.51 -3.45 1.29
N LEU A 65 4.79 -2.33 1.42
CA LEU A 65 3.92 -2.07 2.55
C LEU A 65 2.73 -3.05 2.62
N ALA A 66 2.17 -3.43 1.47
CA ALA A 66 1.12 -4.43 1.40
C ALA A 66 1.59 -5.82 1.84
N GLU A 67 2.81 -6.23 1.47
CA GLU A 67 3.41 -7.48 1.92
C GLU A 67 3.64 -7.46 3.44
N GLN A 68 4.29 -6.41 3.95
CA GLN A 68 4.65 -6.30 5.36
C GLN A 68 3.43 -6.38 6.30
N HIS A 69 2.29 -5.87 5.85
CA HIS A 69 1.04 -5.85 6.61
C HIS A 69 0.01 -6.87 6.10
N ASN A 70 0.41 -7.91 5.37
CA ASN A 70 -0.48 -8.99 4.92
C ASN A 70 -1.76 -8.48 4.22
N CYS A 71 -1.66 -7.42 3.42
CA CYS A 71 -2.77 -6.82 2.68
C CYS A 71 -2.89 -7.44 1.28
N SER A 72 -3.50 -8.63 1.21
CA SER A 72 -3.54 -9.43 -0.03
C SER A 72 -4.21 -8.73 -1.21
N LYS A 73 -5.26 -7.93 -0.98
CA LYS A 73 -5.98 -7.20 -2.05
C LYS A 73 -5.15 -6.05 -2.61
N LEU A 74 -4.50 -5.28 -1.73
CA LEU A 74 -3.62 -4.19 -2.15
C LEU A 74 -2.40 -4.74 -2.90
N LYS A 75 -1.82 -5.85 -2.42
CA LYS A 75 -0.73 -6.56 -3.07
C LYS A 75 -1.10 -6.97 -4.50
N ALA A 76 -2.24 -7.65 -4.68
CA ALA A 76 -2.70 -8.10 -5.99
C ALA A 76 -2.86 -6.94 -6.98
N LYS A 77 -3.47 -5.82 -6.56
CA LYS A 77 -3.60 -4.62 -7.40
C LYS A 77 -2.27 -3.98 -7.76
N CYS A 78 -1.31 -3.95 -6.83
CA CYS A 78 0.02 -3.42 -7.11
C CYS A 78 0.76 -4.30 -8.13
N VAL A 79 0.68 -5.62 -7.99
CA VAL A 79 1.26 -6.58 -8.96
C VAL A 79 0.60 -6.41 -10.33
N GLU A 80 -0.73 -6.35 -10.38
CA GLU A 80 -1.48 -6.15 -11.62
C GLU A 80 -1.05 -4.85 -12.32
N PHE A 81 -0.88 -3.75 -11.58
CA PHE A 81 -0.40 -2.48 -12.12
C PHE A 81 1.04 -2.58 -12.68
N ILE A 82 1.96 -3.19 -11.92
CA ILE A 82 3.37 -3.32 -12.33
C ILE A 82 3.51 -4.20 -13.59
N VAL A 83 2.72 -5.28 -13.69
CA VAL A 83 2.77 -6.23 -14.81
C VAL A 83 1.87 -5.79 -15.97
N SER A 84 1.03 -4.75 -15.79
CA SER A 84 0.08 -4.28 -16.82
C SER A 84 0.75 -3.91 -18.14
N THR A 85 1.95 -3.35 -18.11
CA THR A 85 2.66 -2.94 -19.33
C THR A 85 4.16 -3.07 -19.14
N PRO A 86 4.92 -3.57 -20.14
CA PRO A 86 6.37 -3.68 -20.04
C PRO A 86 7.07 -2.35 -19.73
N ALA A 87 6.55 -1.24 -20.26
CA ALA A 87 7.08 0.10 -19.97
C ALA A 87 6.92 0.48 -18.49
N VAL A 88 5.78 0.16 -17.87
CA VAL A 88 5.54 0.42 -16.45
C VAL A 88 6.48 -0.42 -15.59
N LEU A 89 6.71 -1.68 -15.98
CA LEU A 89 7.66 -2.54 -15.30
C LEU A 89 9.08 -1.95 -15.36
N ASP A 90 9.55 -1.57 -16.56
CA ASP A 90 10.88 -0.97 -16.74
C ASP A 90 11.02 0.33 -15.95
N ASP A 91 10.00 1.19 -15.96
CA ASP A 91 10.01 2.45 -15.20
C ASP A 91 10.04 2.17 -13.68
N VAL A 92 9.23 1.23 -13.18
CA VAL A 92 9.21 0.84 -11.76
C VAL A 92 10.57 0.27 -11.35
N LEU A 93 11.20 -0.58 -12.16
CA LEU A 93 12.53 -1.14 -11.89
C LEU A 93 13.61 -0.04 -11.78
N ALA A 94 13.44 1.09 -12.48
CA ALA A 94 14.34 2.23 -12.40
C ALA A 94 14.13 3.10 -11.15
N THR A 95 13.02 2.94 -10.42
CA THR A 95 12.73 3.76 -9.22
C THR A 95 13.53 3.32 -7.99
N GLU A 96 13.79 4.28 -7.10
CA GLU A 96 14.33 3.98 -5.76
C GLU A 96 13.35 3.13 -4.92
N GLY A 97 12.05 3.23 -5.21
CA GLY A 97 11.01 2.43 -4.57
C GLY A 97 11.21 0.93 -4.79
N TYR A 98 11.66 0.53 -5.98
CA TYR A 98 11.97 -0.87 -6.28
C TYR A 98 13.19 -1.37 -5.49
N ARG A 99 14.25 -0.57 -5.36
CA ARG A 99 15.39 -0.93 -4.49
C ARG A 99 14.98 -1.12 -3.03
N HIS A 100 14.04 -0.30 -2.54
CA HIS A 100 13.50 -0.48 -1.21
C HIS A 100 12.69 -1.78 -1.08
N LEU A 101 11.89 -2.13 -2.09
CA LEU A 101 11.17 -3.40 -2.15
C LEU A 101 12.14 -4.60 -2.09
N GLU A 102 13.26 -4.55 -2.84
CA GLU A 102 14.25 -5.63 -2.84
C GLU A 102 14.90 -5.83 -1.46
N ALA A 103 15.19 -4.75 -0.74
CA ALA A 103 15.79 -4.80 0.59
C ALA A 103 14.80 -5.25 1.68
N SER A 104 13.54 -4.81 1.57
CA SER A 104 12.52 -5.06 2.60
C SER A 104 11.85 -6.43 2.46
N CYS A 105 11.55 -6.88 1.22
CA CYS A 105 10.72 -8.06 0.96
C CYS A 105 11.19 -8.83 -0.29
N PRO A 106 12.31 -9.58 -0.22
CA PRO A 106 12.86 -10.30 -1.38
C PRO A 106 11.95 -11.43 -1.89
N SER A 107 11.04 -11.96 -1.06
CA SER A 107 10.05 -12.99 -1.45
C SER A 107 9.12 -12.50 -2.56
N VAL A 108 8.69 -11.23 -2.48
CA VAL A 108 7.73 -10.63 -3.42
C VAL A 108 8.32 -10.53 -4.82
N LEU A 109 9.63 -10.31 -4.94
CA LEU A 109 10.32 -10.31 -6.24
C LEU A 109 10.19 -11.65 -6.95
N THR A 110 10.31 -12.74 -6.19
CA THR A 110 10.20 -14.08 -6.76
C THR A 110 8.78 -14.40 -7.23
N GLU A 111 7.77 -13.76 -6.65
CA GLU A 111 6.38 -13.86 -7.11
C GLU A 111 6.14 -12.99 -8.34
N LEU A 112 6.66 -11.76 -8.36
CA LEU A 112 6.61 -10.88 -9.54
C LEU A 112 7.27 -11.52 -10.76
N LEU A 113 8.41 -12.21 -10.58
CA LEU A 113 9.12 -12.90 -11.66
C LEU A 113 8.46 -14.21 -12.12
N LYS A 114 7.55 -14.77 -11.31
CA LYS A 114 6.78 -15.99 -11.65
C LYS A 114 5.42 -15.69 -12.26
N SER A 115 4.94 -14.46 -12.11
CA SER A 115 3.70 -13.94 -12.71
C SER A 115 3.88 -13.68 -14.20
#